data_AF-A0A1Q7LUT1-F1
#
_entry.id   AF-A0A1Q7LUT1-F1
#
_cell.length_a   1.000
_cell.length_b   1.000
_cell.length_c   1.000
_cell.angle_alpha   90.00
_cell.angle_beta   90.00
_cell.angle_gamma   90.00
#
_symmetry.space_group_name_H-M   'P 1'
#
loop_
_entity.id
_entity.type
_entity.pdbx_description
1 polymer ?
#
loop_
_entity_poly.entity_id
_entity_poly.type
_entity_poly.pdbx_seq_one_letter_code
_entity_poly.pdbx_strand_id
1 'polypeptide(L)'
;MTKDQTYGGLILVVSIVVALLYITALFVPAAREWAIGAPVVIAVLAILGITGWIGYTMYSTPPPAPLESEMGPPSSPAVPSSTSDSSRSEEKH
;
A
#
# COMPACT_ATOMS: atom_id res chain seq x y z
N MET A 1 30.44 27.87 8.39
CA MET A 1 30.10 26.48 8.00
C MET A 1 28.61 26.46 7.74
N THR A 2 28.18 25.98 6.57
CA THR A 2 26.76 25.87 6.23
C THR A 2 26.11 24.88 7.18
N LYS A 3 24.90 25.19 7.66
CA LYS A 3 24.16 24.35 8.60
C LYS A 3 24.03 22.92 8.07
N ASP A 4 23.86 22.80 6.76
CA ASP A 4 23.76 21.54 6.03
C ASP A 4 25.04 20.70 6.11
N GLN A 5 26.21 21.32 6.06
CA GLN A 5 27.50 20.64 6.20
C GLN A 5 27.73 20.18 7.65
N THR A 6 27.23 20.91 8.64
CA THR A 6 27.31 20.50 10.05
C THR A 6 26.46 19.26 10.31
N TYR A 7 25.21 19.22 9.82
CA TYR A 7 24.35 18.04 9.95
C TYR A 7 24.92 16.84 9.17
N GLY A 8 25.44 17.06 7.97
CA GLY A 8 26.10 16.02 7.17
C GLY A 8 27.38 15.48 7.81
N GLY A 9 28.21 16.35 8.40
CA GLY A 9 29.40 15.92 9.13
C GLY A 9 29.06 15.17 10.41
N LEU A 10 28.06 15.64 11.16
CA LEU A 10 27.63 15.00 12.40
C LEU A 10 27.06 13.60 12.14
N ILE A 11 26.19 13.44 11.13
CA ILE A 11 25.61 12.12 10.81
C ILE A 11 26.70 11.14 10.34
N LEU A 12 27.70 11.61 9.60
CA LEU A 12 28.82 10.78 9.14
C LEU A 12 29.67 10.30 10.32
N VAL A 13 30.00 11.18 11.26
CA VAL A 13 30.75 10.81 12.46
C VAL A 13 29.97 9.81 13.30
N VAL A 14 28.68 10.07 13.56
CA VAL A 14 27.81 9.15 14.31
C VAL A 14 27.72 7.79 13.62
N SER A 15 27.55 7.77 12.30
CA SER A 15 27.50 6.53 11.51
C SER A 15 28.79 5.72 11.63
N ILE A 16 29.95 6.36 11.52
CA ILE A 16 31.26 5.71 11.70
C ILE A 16 31.38 5.11 13.10
N VAL A 17 31.01 5.87 14.15
CA VAL A 17 31.06 5.37 15.54
C VAL A 17 30.17 4.15 15.70
N VAL A 18 28.93 4.19 15.22
CA VAL A 18 28.00 3.05 15.28
C VAL A 18 28.54 1.85 14.51
N ALA A 19 29.12 2.06 13.32
CA ALA A 19 29.72 0.99 12.53
C ALA A 19 30.89 0.31 13.26
N LEU A 20 31.77 1.09 13.88
CA LEU A 20 32.88 0.55 14.67
C LEU A 20 32.38 -0.22 15.90
N LEU A 21 31.42 0.35 16.65
CA LEU A 21 30.81 -0.34 17.78
C LEU A 21 30.16 -1.66 17.34
N TYR A 22 29.43 -1.67 16.22
CA TYR A 22 28.82 -2.88 15.67
C TYR A 22 29.87 -3.95 15.34
N ILE A 23 30.93 -3.58 14.61
CA ILE A 23 32.02 -4.50 14.25
C ILE A 23 32.67 -5.06 15.52
N THR A 24 32.99 -4.23 16.50
CA THR A 24 33.60 -4.69 17.77
C THR A 24 32.65 -5.60 18.56
N ALA A 25 31.34 -5.32 18.59
CA ALA A 25 30.35 -6.13 19.28
C ALA A 25 30.23 -7.55 18.70
N LEU A 26 30.54 -7.76 17.42
CA LEU A 26 30.54 -9.10 16.82
C LEU A 26 31.66 -10.00 17.35
N PHE A 27 32.77 -9.44 17.83
CA PHE A 27 33.91 -10.18 18.37
C PHE A 27 33.80 -10.46 19.88
N VAL A 28 32.85 -9.83 20.57
CA VAL A 28 32.61 -10.05 22.01
C VAL A 28 31.53 -11.13 22.16
N PRO A 29 31.83 -12.31 22.75
CA PRO A 29 30.87 -13.42 22.83
C PRO A 29 29.53 -13.04 23.48
N ALA A 30 29.57 -12.23 24.54
CA ALA A 30 28.37 -11.77 25.24
C ALA A 30 27.51 -10.77 24.44
N ALA A 31 28.10 -10.02 23.51
CA ALA A 31 27.39 -9.01 22.71
C ALA A 31 27.00 -9.52 21.32
N ARG A 32 27.64 -10.59 20.83
CA ARG A 32 27.43 -11.16 19.48
C ARG A 32 25.99 -11.57 19.24
N GLU A 33 25.36 -12.23 20.19
CA GLU A 33 23.96 -12.67 20.07
C GLU A 33 23.01 -11.48 19.92
N TRP A 34 23.24 -10.41 20.66
CA TRP A 34 22.46 -9.17 20.56
C TRP A 34 22.77 -8.38 19.29
N ALA A 35 24.04 -8.31 18.87
CA ALA A 35 24.45 -7.61 17.65
C ALA A 35 23.85 -8.24 16.38
N ILE A 36 23.65 -9.56 16.36
CA ILE A 36 22.99 -10.26 15.24
C ILE A 36 21.48 -10.29 15.44
N GLY A 37 21.03 -10.63 16.65
CA GLY A 37 19.62 -10.81 16.98
C GLY A 37 18.81 -9.53 16.85
N ALA A 38 19.31 -8.39 17.35
CA ALA A 38 18.57 -7.13 17.33
C ALA A 38 18.18 -6.66 15.91
N PRO A 39 19.10 -6.54 14.92
CA PRO A 39 18.70 -6.13 13.58
C PRO A 39 17.77 -7.14 12.89
N VAL A 40 17.98 -8.44 13.13
CA VAL A 40 17.11 -9.50 12.59
C VAL A 40 15.69 -9.39 13.17
N VAL A 41 15.56 -9.22 14.49
CA VAL A 41 14.27 -9.04 15.16
C VAL A 41 13.57 -7.80 14.66
N ILE A 42 14.27 -6.67 14.51
CA ILE A 42 13.68 -5.43 13.97
C ILE A 42 13.17 -5.66 12.53
N ALA A 43 13.95 -6.34 11.68
CA ALA A 43 13.54 -6.65 10.32
C ALA A 43 12.29 -7.55 10.29
N VAL A 44 12.26 -8.60 11.13
CA VAL A 44 11.10 -9.50 11.25
C VAL A 44 9.87 -8.75 11.76
N LEU A 45 10.02 -7.92 12.80
CA LEU A 45 8.92 -7.12 13.33
C LEU A 45 8.39 -6.10 12.31
N ALA A 46 9.24 -5.52 11.47
CA ALA A 46 8.81 -4.65 10.39
C ALA A 46 7.94 -5.42 9.38
N ILE A 47 8.36 -6.61 8.97
CA ILE A 47 7.59 -7.48 8.05
C ILE A 47 6.27 -7.91 8.67
N LEU A 48 6.29 -8.36 9.92
CA LEU A 48 5.07 -8.77 10.65
C LEU A 48 4.14 -7.59 10.88
N GLY A 49 4.67 -6.41 11.19
CA GLY A 49 3.88 -5.18 11.35
C GLY A 49 3.13 -4.82 10.07
N ILE A 50 3.82 -4.85 8.92
CA ILE A 50 3.19 -4.61 7.61
C ILE A 50 2.15 -5.70 7.32
N THR A 51 2.50 -6.97 7.49
CA THR A 51 1.61 -8.11 7.19
C THR A 51 0.36 -8.09 8.07
N GLY A 52 0.52 -7.82 9.37
CA GLY A 52 -0.58 -7.65 10.32
C GLY A 52 -1.45 -6.44 10.00
N TRP A 53 -0.84 -5.33 9.56
CA TRP A 53 -1.60 -4.17 9.09
C TRP A 53 -2.47 -4.49 7.87
N ILE A 54 -1.94 -5.20 6.87
CA ILE A 54 -2.73 -5.63 5.71
C ILE A 54 -3.86 -6.58 6.14
N GLY A 55 -3.55 -7.59 6.97
CA GLY A 55 -4.57 -8.51 7.49
C GLY A 55 -5.68 -7.78 8.25
N TYR A 56 -5.32 -6.78 9.05
CA TYR A 56 -6.27 -5.92 9.75
C TYR A 56 -7.18 -5.15 8.78
N THR A 57 -6.61 -4.56 7.72
CA THR A 57 -7.41 -3.83 6.72
C THR A 57 -8.40 -4.72 5.97
N MET A 58 -8.05 -5.98 5.65
CA MET A 58 -8.99 -6.93 5.04
C MET A 58 -10.09 -7.39 6.01
N TYR A 59 -9.76 -7.58 7.29
CA TYR A 59 -10.77 -7.89 8.31
C TYR A 59 -11.75 -6.72 8.51
N SER A 60 -11.24 -5.49 8.41
CA SER A 60 -12.02 -4.26 8.61
C SER A 60 -12.69 -3.73 7.35
N THR A 61 -12.64 -4.42 6.21
CA THR A 61 -13.46 -4.10 5.02
C THR A 61 -14.80 -4.86 5.07
N PRO A 62 -15.90 -4.24 5.54
CA PRO A 62 -17.23 -4.77 5.27
C PRO A 62 -17.45 -4.85 3.75
N PRO A 63 -18.13 -5.90 3.27
CA PRO A 63 -18.25 -6.18 1.85
C PRO A 63 -18.77 -4.95 1.10
N PRO A 64 -18.05 -4.49 0.05
CA PRO A 64 -18.46 -3.33 -0.72
C PRO A 64 -19.86 -3.55 -1.28
N ALA A 65 -20.74 -2.56 -1.12
CA ALA A 65 -22.10 -2.60 -1.66
C ALA A 65 -22.04 -2.92 -3.18
N PRO A 66 -22.95 -3.78 -3.71
CA PRO A 66 -22.98 -4.13 -5.12
C PRO A 66 -22.92 -2.88 -6.00
N LEU A 67 -22.03 -2.89 -6.99
CA LEU A 67 -21.88 -1.86 -8.02
C LEU A 67 -23.05 -1.91 -9.04
N GLU A 68 -24.27 -1.97 -8.54
CA GLU A 68 -25.48 -1.68 -9.30
C GLU A 68 -25.61 -0.15 -9.32
N SER A 69 -25.29 0.55 -10.43
CA SER A 69 -26.07 1.70 -10.97
C SER A 69 -25.30 2.67 -11.89
N GLU A 70 -23.97 2.83 -11.83
CA GLU A 70 -23.31 3.94 -12.57
C GLU A 70 -22.60 3.55 -13.88
N MET A 71 -22.82 2.34 -14.40
CA MET A 71 -22.58 2.08 -15.83
C MET A 71 -23.84 2.47 -16.61
N GLY A 72 -24.17 3.76 -16.55
CA GLY A 72 -25.10 4.38 -17.49
C GLY A 72 -24.64 4.06 -18.92
N PRO A 73 -25.55 3.67 -19.83
CA PRO A 73 -25.17 3.26 -21.17
C PRO A 73 -24.43 4.40 -21.88
N PRO A 74 -23.24 4.17 -22.46
CA PRO A 74 -22.65 5.14 -23.35
C PRO A 74 -23.46 5.17 -24.64
N SER A 75 -23.97 6.34 -24.97
CA SER A 75 -24.26 6.81 -26.33
C SER A 75 -25.62 6.42 -26.95
N SER A 76 -26.51 7.41 -27.03
CA SER A 76 -27.38 7.59 -28.19
C SER A 76 -26.69 8.61 -29.11
N PRO A 77 -26.59 8.38 -30.44
CA PRO A 77 -27.59 8.98 -31.32
C PRO A 77 -27.99 8.11 -32.53
N ALA A 78 -29.29 8.08 -32.78
CA ALA A 78 -29.99 8.00 -34.07
C ALA A 78 -29.34 7.21 -35.23
N VAL A 79 -29.89 6.02 -35.53
CA VAL A 79 -30.02 5.51 -36.91
C VAL A 79 -31.47 5.03 -37.09
N PRO A 80 -32.27 5.64 -37.99
CA PRO A 80 -33.63 5.22 -38.28
C PRO A 80 -33.65 4.32 -39.51
N SER A 81 -34.02 3.05 -39.32
CA SER A 81 -34.45 2.14 -40.39
C SER A 81 -34.82 0.82 -39.71
N SER A 82 -35.99 0.22 -39.87
CA SER A 82 -37.11 0.45 -40.76
C SER A 82 -38.12 -0.65 -40.41
N THR A 83 -39.41 -0.31 -40.34
CA THR A 83 -40.56 -1.08 -40.89
C THR A 83 -40.69 -2.53 -40.36
N SER A 84 -41.75 -2.99 -39.71
CA SER A 84 -43.18 -2.90 -40.03
C SER A 84 -43.84 -3.84 -39.00
N ASP A 85 -44.84 -3.37 -38.27
CA ASP A 85 -46.23 -3.82 -38.44
C ASP A 85 -46.60 -5.01 -37.55
N SER A 86 -47.18 -4.71 -36.39
CA SER A 86 -48.28 -5.50 -35.84
C SER A 86 -49.05 -4.62 -34.86
N SER A 87 -50.05 -3.96 -35.45
CA SER A 87 -51.07 -3.14 -34.84
C SER A 87 -51.86 -3.91 -33.77
N ARG A 88 -51.75 -3.50 -32.50
CA ARG A 88 -52.68 -3.87 -31.44
C ARG A 88 -52.84 -2.73 -30.44
N SER A 89 -53.83 -1.88 -30.69
CA SER A 89 -54.59 -0.99 -29.77
C SER A 89 -55.63 -0.29 -30.66
N GLU A 90 -56.89 -0.73 -30.66
CA GLU A 90 -58.01 -0.04 -29.97
C GLU A 90 -58.32 1.33 -30.59
N GLU A 91 -59.43 1.42 -31.34
CA GLU A 91 -60.70 1.95 -30.82
C GLU A 91 -60.74 3.50 -30.85
N LYS A 92 -61.29 4.08 -31.93
CA LYS A 92 -62.13 5.29 -31.85
C LYS A 92 -62.86 5.55 -33.17
N HIS A 93 -64.19 5.64 -33.06
CA HIS A 93 -65.23 5.98 -34.04
C HIS A 93 -65.82 4.86 -34.89
#